data_AF-A0A9E4S7W5-F1
#
_entry.id   AF-A0A9E4S7W5-F1
#
_cell.length_a   1.000
_cell.length_b   1.000
_cell.length_c   1.000
_cell.angle_alpha   90.00
_cell.angle_beta   90.00
_cell.angle_gamma   90.00
#
_symmetry.space_group_name_H-M   'P 1'
#
loop_
_entity.id
_entity.type
_entity.pdbx_description
1 polymer ?
#
loop_
_entity_poly.entity_id
_entity_poly.type
_entity_poly.pdbx_seq_one_letter_code
_entity_poly.pdbx_strand_id
1 'polypeptide(L)'
;GLDLMDGALARLTGKVSPFGALLDSVFDRLSEAALFVGIAVFALRDDISEDRQIFFITVLLLALIFSQAVSYLRARGEGLGVFTKSGLMTRPERVVLLGVGLIVGQIEWFLLAIAVVSCFTLFQRMFTIRDLLDKAG
;
A
#
# COMPACT_ATOMS: atom_id res chain seq x y z
N GLY A 1 -5.23 -13.67 -2.70
CA GLY A 1 -5.41 -15.05 -3.15
C GLY A 1 -4.87 -16.03 -2.13
N LEU A 2 -3.56 -15.98 -1.85
CA LEU A 2 -2.88 -16.86 -0.91
C LEU A 2 -3.00 -16.46 0.57
N ASP A 3 -2.98 -15.15 0.92
CA ASP A 3 -3.08 -14.70 2.34
C ASP A 3 -4.37 -15.13 3.05
N LEU A 4 -5.50 -15.17 2.31
CA LEU A 4 -6.78 -15.58 2.88
C LEU A 4 -6.82 -17.07 3.19
N MET A 5 -6.13 -17.89 2.38
CA MET A 5 -6.06 -19.34 2.56
C MET A 5 -5.06 -19.71 3.67
N ASP A 6 -3.88 -19.09 3.71
CA ASP A 6 -2.88 -19.34 4.75
C ASP A 6 -3.33 -18.82 6.12
N GLY A 7 -3.99 -17.66 6.18
CA GLY A 7 -4.56 -17.15 7.42
C GLY A 7 -5.70 -18.01 7.97
N ALA A 8 -6.52 -18.62 7.11
CA ALA A 8 -7.56 -19.57 7.51
C ALA A 8 -6.94 -20.90 7.99
N LEU A 9 -5.93 -21.41 7.28
CA LEU A 9 -5.23 -22.63 7.64
C LEU A 9 -4.44 -22.48 8.95
N ALA A 10 -3.78 -21.34 9.18
CA ALA A 10 -3.07 -21.04 10.43
C ALA A 10 -4.00 -20.95 11.64
N ARG A 11 -5.21 -20.39 11.46
CA ARG A 11 -6.26 -20.37 12.50
C ARG A 11 -6.82 -21.76 12.78
N LEU A 12 -7.06 -22.56 11.74
CA LEU A 12 -7.54 -23.94 11.87
C LEU A 12 -6.50 -24.89 12.49
N THR A 13 -5.21 -24.60 12.32
CA THR A 13 -4.10 -25.40 12.86
C THR A 13 -3.53 -24.89 14.18
N GLY A 14 -4.08 -23.79 14.73
CA GLY A 14 -3.60 -23.18 15.97
C GLY A 14 -2.20 -22.56 15.90
N LYS A 15 -1.65 -22.35 14.70
CA LYS A 15 -0.28 -21.84 14.46
C LYS A 15 -0.19 -20.31 14.34
N VAL A 16 -1.17 -19.57 14.87
CA VAL A 16 -1.14 -18.11 14.85
C VAL A 16 -0.17 -17.63 15.93
N SER A 17 0.99 -17.12 15.53
CA SER A 17 1.97 -16.54 16.46
C SER A 17 2.09 -15.01 16.26
N PRO A 18 2.34 -14.23 17.33
CA PRO A 18 2.58 -12.79 17.22
C PRO A 18 3.76 -12.45 16.29
N PHE A 19 4.81 -13.27 16.31
CA PHE A 19 5.94 -13.12 15.41
C PHE A 19 5.56 -13.38 13.93
N GLY A 20 4.71 -14.37 13.67
CA GLY A 20 4.19 -14.64 12.32
C GLY A 20 3.40 -13.46 11.76
N ALA A 21 2.54 -12.83 12.57
CA ALA A 21 1.78 -11.65 12.16
C ALA A 21 2.68 -10.44 11.85
N LEU A 22 3.77 -10.26 12.62
CA LEU A 22 4.78 -9.25 12.34
C LEU A 22 5.49 -9.55 11.01
N LEU A 23 5.92 -10.79 10.80
CA LEU A 23 6.65 -11.21 9.62
C LEU A 23 5.82 -11.03 8.34
N ASP A 24 4.55 -11.44 8.39
CA ASP A 24 3.56 -11.22 7.34
C ASP A 24 3.44 -9.74 6.97
N SER A 25 3.28 -8.88 7.98
CA SER A 25 3.21 -7.42 7.79
C SER A 25 4.48 -6.82 7.17
N VAL A 26 5.67 -7.37 7.47
CA VAL A 26 6.95 -6.92 6.90
C VAL A 26 7.07 -7.35 5.44
N PHE A 27 6.82 -8.62 5.14
CA PHE A 27 6.89 -9.12 3.77
C PHE A 27 5.83 -8.50 2.86
N ASP A 28 4.67 -8.15 3.40
CA ASP A 28 3.65 -7.40 2.67
C ASP A 28 4.13 -6.03 2.18
N ARG A 29 4.94 -5.34 3.00
CA ARG A 29 5.53 -4.04 2.64
C ARG A 29 6.71 -4.19 1.69
N LEU A 30 7.58 -5.18 1.94
CA LEU A 30 8.72 -5.44 1.07
C LEU A 30 8.29 -5.90 -0.33
N SER A 31 7.27 -6.75 -0.43
CA SER A 31 6.71 -7.19 -1.71
C SER A 31 6.09 -6.04 -2.49
N GLU A 32 5.34 -5.15 -1.82
CA GLU A 32 4.80 -3.94 -2.44
C GLU A 32 5.93 -3.02 -2.93
N ALA A 33 6.93 -2.74 -2.09
CA ALA A 33 8.08 -1.92 -2.47
C ALA A 33 8.86 -2.51 -3.65
N ALA A 34 9.05 -3.83 -3.68
CA ALA A 34 9.72 -4.52 -4.78
C ALA A 34 8.98 -4.35 -6.12
N LEU A 35 7.63 -4.34 -6.11
CA LEU A 35 6.84 -4.02 -7.31
C LEU A 35 7.12 -2.61 -7.83
N PHE A 36 7.12 -1.61 -6.94
CA PHE A 36 7.46 -0.22 -7.33
C PHE A 36 8.88 -0.10 -7.88
N VAL A 37 9.86 -0.78 -7.28
CA VAL A 37 11.24 -0.83 -7.80
C VAL A 37 11.28 -1.46 -9.19
N GLY A 38 10.57 -2.57 -9.42
CA GLY A 38 10.48 -3.20 -10.73
C GLY A 38 9.91 -2.27 -11.80
N ILE A 39 8.85 -1.53 -11.47
CA ILE A 39 8.24 -0.54 -12.38
C ILE A 39 9.21 0.62 -12.65
N ALA A 40 9.99 1.06 -11.66
CA ALA A 40 11.00 2.10 -11.85
C ALA A 40 12.11 1.62 -12.82
N VAL A 41 12.61 0.39 -12.66
CA VAL A 41 13.61 -0.19 -13.58
C VAL A 41 13.05 -0.33 -14.98
N PHE A 42 11.79 -0.71 -15.13
CA PHE A 42 11.11 -0.76 -16.43
C PHE A 42 11.08 0.64 -17.10
N ALA A 43 10.64 1.67 -16.38
CA ALA A 43 10.56 3.03 -16.91
C ALA A 43 11.93 3.66 -17.21
N LEU A 44 12.99 3.24 -16.51
CA LEU A 44 14.36 3.67 -16.78
C LEU A 44 14.95 3.07 -18.06
N ARG A 45 14.37 1.98 -18.57
CA ARG A 45 14.81 1.31 -19.80
C ARG A 45 13.96 1.68 -21.02
N ASP A 46 12.87 2.39 -20.81
CA ASP A 46 11.95 2.80 -21.87
C ASP A 46 12.50 4.01 -22.61
N ASP A 47 12.27 4.08 -23.93
CA ASP A 47 12.75 5.16 -24.79
C ASP A 47 11.74 6.32 -24.79
N ILE A 48 11.66 7.03 -23.65
CA ILE A 48 10.77 8.18 -23.44
C ILE A 48 11.58 9.47 -23.21
N SER A 49 10.95 10.62 -23.42
CA SER A 49 11.58 11.91 -23.16
C SER A 49 11.97 12.06 -21.68
N GLU A 50 13.05 12.79 -21.41
CA GLU A 50 13.56 13.04 -20.06
C GLU A 50 12.47 13.64 -19.15
N ASP A 51 11.70 14.62 -19.65
CA ASP A 51 10.60 15.24 -18.91
C ASP A 51 9.55 14.22 -18.46
N ARG A 52 9.18 13.30 -19.36
CA ARG A 52 8.20 12.25 -19.07
C ARG A 52 8.77 11.24 -18.08
N GLN A 53 10.05 10.91 -18.18
CA GLN A 53 10.72 10.01 -17.26
C GLN A 53 10.79 10.61 -15.84
N ILE A 54 11.14 11.90 -15.72
CA ILE A 54 11.14 12.62 -14.44
C ILE A 54 9.74 12.62 -13.83
N PHE A 55 8.71 12.96 -14.62
CA PHE A 55 7.33 12.94 -14.16
C PHE A 55 6.91 11.54 -13.69
N PHE A 56 7.17 10.51 -14.49
CA PHE A 56 6.84 9.11 -14.17
C PHE A 56 7.48 8.67 -12.85
N ILE A 57 8.79 8.86 -12.69
CA ILE A 57 9.51 8.49 -11.47
C ILE A 57 9.01 9.28 -10.28
N THR A 58 8.70 10.57 -10.44
CA THR A 58 8.13 11.39 -9.36
C THR A 58 6.80 10.84 -8.88
N VAL A 59 5.88 10.52 -9.80
CA VAL A 59 4.56 9.96 -9.48
C VAL A 59 4.70 8.58 -8.84
N LEU A 60 5.61 7.74 -9.35
CA LEU A 60 5.90 6.43 -8.80
C LEU A 60 6.38 6.51 -7.34
N LEU A 61 7.30 7.42 -7.05
CA LEU A 61 7.82 7.63 -5.68
C LEU A 61 6.72 8.16 -4.75
N LEU A 62 5.88 9.09 -5.20
CA LEU A 62 4.74 9.58 -4.43
C LEU A 62 3.75 8.45 -4.11
N ALA A 63 3.42 7.61 -5.11
CA ALA A 63 2.57 6.44 -4.93
C ALA A 63 3.16 5.45 -3.91
N LEU A 64 4.47 5.21 -3.95
CA LEU A 64 5.17 4.38 -2.96
C LEU A 64 5.12 5.00 -1.56
N ILE A 65 5.46 6.27 -1.41
CA ILE A 65 5.50 6.96 -0.10
C ILE A 65 4.11 6.94 0.54
N PHE A 66 3.07 7.35 -0.19
CA PHE A 66 1.72 7.38 0.35
C PHE A 66 1.17 5.98 0.61
N SER A 67 1.50 4.99 -0.23
CA SER A 67 1.05 3.62 -0.01
C SER A 67 1.60 3.03 1.29
N GLN A 68 2.88 3.27 1.58
CA GLN A 68 3.54 2.88 2.82
C GLN A 68 3.03 3.67 4.03
N ALA A 69 2.82 4.98 3.88
CA ALA A 69 2.30 5.84 4.95
C ALA A 69 0.90 5.40 5.42
N VAL A 70 0.01 5.04 4.49
CA VAL A 70 -1.33 4.51 4.81
C VAL A 70 -1.22 3.20 5.61
N SER A 71 -0.35 2.28 5.20
CA SER A 71 -0.11 1.00 5.89
C SER A 71 0.49 1.20 7.28
N TYR A 72 1.42 2.14 7.42
CA TYR A 72 2.02 2.49 8.70
C TYR A 72 1.00 3.11 9.66
N LEU A 73 0.22 4.09 9.20
CA LEU A 73 -0.74 4.80 10.02
C LEU A 73 -1.82 3.85 10.57
N ARG A 74 -2.24 2.87 9.77
CA ARG A 74 -3.11 1.78 10.23
C ARG A 74 -2.47 1.00 11.37
N ALA A 75 -1.26 0.47 11.15
CA ALA A 75 -0.56 -0.33 12.15
C ALA A 75 -0.30 0.46 13.44
N ARG A 76 0.03 1.75 13.32
CA ARG A 76 0.24 2.63 14.48
C ARG A 76 -1.07 2.91 15.22
N GLY A 77 -2.17 3.12 14.50
CA GLY A 77 -3.50 3.27 15.10
C GLY A 77 -3.90 2.02 15.89
N GLU A 78 -3.73 0.83 15.31
CA GLU A 78 -3.99 -0.46 15.99
C GLU A 78 -3.13 -0.60 17.26
N GLY A 79 -1.85 -0.19 17.21
CA GLY A 79 -0.97 -0.16 18.38
C GLY A 79 -1.35 0.85 19.46
N LEU A 80 -2.16 1.86 19.13
CA LEU A 80 -2.74 2.82 20.08
C LEU A 80 -4.14 2.39 20.56
N GLY A 81 -4.60 1.19 20.19
CA GLY A 81 -5.94 0.70 20.53
C GLY A 81 -7.07 1.24 19.64
N VAL A 82 -6.73 1.96 18.55
CA VAL A 82 -7.68 2.57 17.63
C VAL A 82 -7.80 1.72 16.36
N PHE A 83 -8.91 1.02 16.20
CA PHE A 83 -9.17 0.20 15.03
C PHE A 83 -9.88 1.00 13.93
N THR A 84 -9.15 1.32 12.86
CA THR A 84 -9.74 1.94 11.65
C THR A 84 -10.07 0.86 10.62
N LYS A 85 -11.36 0.48 10.52
CA LYS A 85 -11.83 -0.37 9.40
C LYS A 85 -11.83 0.45 8.10
N SER A 86 -11.12 -0.09 7.10
CA SER A 86 -11.01 0.31 5.69
C SER A 86 -10.71 1.79 5.38
N GLY A 87 -9.57 2.03 4.74
CA GLY A 87 -9.36 3.23 3.91
C GLY A 87 -9.94 3.00 2.52
N LEU A 88 -10.09 4.06 1.72
CA LEU A 88 -10.69 3.98 0.37
C LEU A 88 -10.00 2.99 -0.58
N MET A 89 -8.71 2.74 -0.36
CA MET A 89 -7.96 1.75 -1.12
C MET A 89 -7.12 0.92 -0.16
N THR A 90 -7.26 -0.40 -0.23
CA THR A 90 -6.44 -1.35 0.55
C THR A 90 -5.35 -1.95 -0.34
N ARG A 91 -4.47 -2.77 0.24
CA ARG A 91 -3.29 -3.30 -0.46
C ARG A 91 -3.67 -4.17 -1.67
N PRO A 92 -4.64 -5.12 -1.57
CA PRO A 92 -5.10 -5.89 -2.72
C PRO A 92 -5.55 -5.02 -3.90
N GLU A 93 -6.31 -3.95 -3.67
CA GLU A 93 -6.76 -3.08 -4.76
C GLU A 93 -5.60 -2.35 -5.42
N ARG A 94 -4.59 -1.91 -4.65
CA ARG A 94 -3.36 -1.32 -5.24
C ARG A 94 -2.62 -2.31 -6.13
N VAL A 95 -2.42 -3.54 -5.67
CA VAL A 95 -1.71 -4.57 -6.44
C VAL A 95 -2.48 -4.89 -7.73
N VAL A 96 -3.81 -4.97 -7.67
CA VAL A 96 -4.65 -5.17 -8.86
C VAL A 96 -4.53 -3.98 -9.82
N LEU A 97 -4.59 -2.74 -9.34
CA LEU A 97 -4.45 -1.54 -10.16
C LEU A 97 -3.07 -1.47 -10.85
N LEU A 98 -2.00 -1.81 -10.14
CA LEU A 98 -0.66 -1.90 -10.72
C LEU A 98 -0.62 -2.98 -11.82
N GLY A 99 -1.18 -4.16 -11.56
CA GLY A 99 -1.24 -5.24 -12.55
C GLY A 99 -2.03 -4.85 -13.81
N VAL A 100 -3.21 -4.25 -13.64
CA VAL A 100 -4.04 -3.78 -14.76
C VAL A 100 -3.32 -2.67 -15.55
N GLY A 101 -2.70 -1.71 -14.86
CA GLY A 101 -1.95 -0.63 -15.50
C GLY A 101 -0.79 -1.14 -16.35
N LEU A 102 -0.11 -2.20 -15.90
CA LEU A 102 0.93 -2.88 -16.67
C LEU A 102 0.37 -3.62 -17.89
N ILE A 103 -0.72 -4.37 -17.74
CA ILE A 103 -1.35 -5.14 -18.85
C ILE A 103 -1.87 -4.22 -19.95
N VAL A 104 -2.49 -3.09 -19.59
CA VAL A 104 -3.09 -2.13 -20.55
C VAL A 104 -2.03 -1.16 -21.10
N GLY A 105 -0.81 -1.17 -20.56
CA GLY A 105 0.27 -0.27 -20.99
C GLY A 105 0.04 1.20 -20.59
N GLN A 106 -0.75 1.44 -19.54
CA GLN A 106 -1.13 2.78 -19.05
C GLN A 106 -0.69 3.02 -17.60
N ILE A 107 0.36 2.33 -17.15
CA ILE A 107 0.79 2.29 -15.76
C ILE A 107 1.03 3.68 -15.14
N GLU A 108 1.44 4.66 -15.92
CA GLU A 108 1.61 6.06 -15.50
C GLU A 108 0.32 6.65 -14.89
N TRP A 109 -0.83 6.45 -15.54
CA TRP A 109 -2.13 6.93 -15.04
C TRP A 109 -2.59 6.18 -13.79
N PHE A 110 -2.30 4.88 -13.73
CA PHE A 110 -2.63 4.07 -12.55
C PHE A 110 -1.77 4.46 -11.35
N LEU A 111 -0.48 4.76 -11.54
CA LEU A 111 0.39 5.29 -10.50
C LEU A 111 -0.11 6.64 -9.99
N LEU A 112 -0.55 7.53 -10.88
CA LEU A 112 -1.13 8.82 -10.50
C LEU A 112 -2.40 8.63 -9.66
N ALA A 113 -3.31 7.75 -10.09
CA ALA A 113 -4.52 7.42 -9.35
C ALA A 113 -4.18 6.84 -7.96
N ILE A 114 -3.22 5.92 -7.88
CA ILE A 114 -2.77 5.32 -6.63
C ILE A 114 -2.19 6.39 -5.70
N ALA A 115 -1.36 7.30 -6.21
CA ALA A 115 -0.76 8.39 -5.43
C ALA A 115 -1.85 9.30 -4.84
N VAL A 116 -2.79 9.76 -5.66
CA VAL A 116 -3.88 10.66 -5.24
C VAL A 116 -4.78 9.98 -4.20
N VAL A 117 -5.25 8.76 -4.48
CA VAL A 117 -6.15 8.04 -3.57
C VAL A 117 -5.44 7.68 -2.26
N SER A 118 -4.16 7.30 -2.31
CA SER A 118 -3.38 6.99 -1.11
C SER A 118 -3.12 8.25 -0.27
N CYS A 119 -2.81 9.38 -0.90
CA CYS A 119 -2.65 10.66 -0.22
C CYS A 119 -3.94 11.08 0.49
N PHE A 120 -5.08 11.04 -0.21
CA PHE A 120 -6.37 11.33 0.41
C PHE A 120 -6.67 10.37 1.58
N THR A 121 -6.45 9.06 1.38
CA THR A 121 -6.66 8.04 2.42
C THR A 121 -5.77 8.27 3.64
N LEU A 122 -4.54 8.75 3.45
CA LEU A 122 -3.61 9.08 4.53
C LEU A 122 -4.20 10.18 5.42
N PHE A 123 -4.62 11.29 4.83
CA PHE A 123 -5.24 12.39 5.58
C PHE A 123 -6.54 11.97 6.24
N GLN A 124 -7.42 11.28 5.51
CA GLN A 124 -8.68 10.74 6.06
C GLN A 124 -8.42 9.89 7.32
N ARG A 125 -7.47 8.96 7.25
CA ARG A 125 -7.11 8.10 8.40
C ARG A 125 -6.52 8.91 9.54
N MET A 126 -5.69 9.91 9.25
CA MET A 126 -5.05 10.73 10.28
C MET A 126 -6.09 11.51 11.08
N PHE A 127 -7.07 12.14 10.42
CA PHE A 127 -8.17 12.81 11.10
C PHE A 127 -9.05 11.83 11.86
N THR A 128 -9.37 10.67 11.27
CA THR A 128 -10.17 9.64 11.95
C THR A 128 -9.50 9.15 13.24
N ILE A 129 -8.18 8.91 13.21
CA ILE A 129 -7.44 8.47 14.39
C ILE A 129 -7.42 9.57 15.45
N ARG A 130 -7.20 10.83 15.06
CA ARG A 130 -7.25 11.97 15.98
C ARG A 130 -8.61 12.04 16.70
N ASP A 131 -9.71 12.03 15.95
CA ASP A 131 -11.06 12.13 16.51
C ASP A 131 -11.40 10.97 17.45
N LEU A 132 -10.88 9.77 17.17
CA LEU A 132 -11.08 8.59 18.03
C LEU A 132 -10.24 8.65 19.31
N LEU A 133 -9.02 9.20 19.24
CA LEU A 133 -8.19 9.42 20.42
C LEU A 133 -8.78 10.51 21.33
N ASP A 134 -9.25 11.61 20.75
CA ASP A 134 -9.86 12.73 21.50
C ASP A 134 -11.15 12.30 22.24
N LYS A 135 -11.88 11.29 21.75
CA LYS A 135 -13.07 10.72 22.41
C LYS A 135 -12.75 9.69 23.50
N ALA A 136 -11.53 9.16 23.51
CA ALA A 136 -11.10 8.10 24.43
C ALA A 136 -10.40 8.65 25.69
N GLY A 137 -9.96 9.91 25.66
CA GLY A 137 -9.44 10.66 26.82
C GLY A 137 -10.54 11.43 27.54
#